data_AF-C9W8K8-F1
#
_entry.id   AF-C9W8K8-F1
#
_cell.length_a   1.000
_cell.length_b   1.000
_cell.length_c   1.000
_cell.angle_alpha   90.00
_cell.angle_beta   90.00
_cell.angle_gamma   90.00
#
_symmetry.space_group_name_H-M   'P 1'
#
loop_
_entity.id
_entity.type
_entity.pdbx_description
1 polymer ?
#
loop_
_entity_poly.entity_id
_entity_poly.type
_entity_poly.pdbx_seq_one_letter_code
_entity_poly.pdbx_strand_id
1 'polypeptide(L)'
;ERVKIFAAVAGSSFANANLARHFMRLRTSEIRKMYGGPEKLEEVIFILADNMVDENLSHDFEIWVDSRNNNLDDSQLAANRALAQVRENLLWNNQYKEYVYDLIAEYTS
;
A
#
# COMPACT_ATOMS: atom_id res chain seq x y z
N GLU A 1 18.08 5.78 0.42
CA GLU A 1 18.25 4.91 1.60
C GLU A 1 16.99 4.83 2.47
N ARG A 2 16.42 5.96 2.92
CA ARG A 2 15.18 5.99 3.74
C ARG A 2 13.97 5.29 3.09
N VAL A 3 13.80 5.41 1.77
CA VAL A 3 12.73 4.70 1.03
C VAL A 3 12.94 3.18 1.06
N LYS A 4 14.18 2.70 0.97
CA LYS A 4 14.48 1.26 1.01
C LYS A 4 14.16 0.65 2.38
N ILE A 5 14.46 1.38 3.46
CA ILE A 5 14.10 0.97 4.83
C ILE A 5 12.57 0.94 4.99
N PHE A 6 11.89 1.99 4.53
CA PHE A 6 10.43 2.03 4.55
C PHE A 6 9.83 0.85 3.79
N ALA A 7 10.34 0.56 2.59
CA ALA A 7 9.87 -0.55 1.77
C ALA A 7 10.07 -1.90 2.46
N ALA A 8 11.25 -2.12 3.04
CA ALA A 8 11.54 -3.34 3.77
C ALA A 8 10.61 -3.53 4.98
N VAL A 9 10.28 -2.45 5.69
CA VAL A 9 9.32 -2.50 6.80
C VAL A 9 7.91 -2.79 6.28
N ALA A 10 7.41 -2.01 5.31
CA ALA A 10 6.06 -2.14 4.77
C ALA A 10 5.80 -3.54 4.16
N GLY A 11 6.80 -4.13 3.51
CA GLY A 11 6.67 -5.45 2.86
C GLY A 11 6.94 -6.66 3.75
N SER A 12 7.34 -6.46 5.01
CA SER A 12 7.77 -7.58 5.88
C SER A 12 6.63 -8.32 6.58
N SER A 13 5.46 -7.68 6.77
CA SER A 13 4.26 -8.30 7.32
C SER A 13 3.03 -7.40 7.16
N PHE A 14 1.84 -7.97 7.26
CA PHE A 14 0.58 -7.21 7.28
C PHE A 14 0.52 -6.17 8.41
N ALA A 15 1.03 -6.51 9.61
CA ALA A 15 1.07 -5.58 10.73
C ALA A 15 1.98 -4.37 10.42
N ASN A 16 3.13 -4.61 9.79
CA ASN A 16 4.06 -3.56 9.42
C ASN A 16 3.55 -2.72 8.24
N ALA A 17 2.82 -3.33 7.30
CA ALA A 17 2.11 -2.62 6.24
C ALA A 17 1.08 -1.63 6.82
N ASN A 18 0.30 -2.05 7.81
CA ASN A 18 -0.64 -1.16 8.50
C ASN A 18 0.07 -0.01 9.24
N LEU A 19 1.16 -0.34 9.96
CA LEU A 19 1.97 0.65 10.66
C LEU A 19 2.54 1.69 9.69
N ALA A 20 3.06 1.23 8.55
CA ALA A 20 3.61 2.06 7.48
C ALA A 20 2.53 2.96 6.86
N ARG A 21 1.32 2.43 6.61
CA ARG A 21 0.17 3.22 6.15
C ARG A 21 -0.19 4.30 7.16
N HIS A 22 -0.30 3.93 8.44
CA HIS A 22 -0.66 4.85 9.50
C HIS A 22 0.35 6.00 9.62
N PHE A 23 1.65 5.69 9.56
CA PHE A 23 2.71 6.68 9.52
C PHE A 23 2.60 7.61 8.30
N MET A 24 2.37 7.04 7.11
CA MET A 24 2.20 7.80 5.87
C MET A 24 1.02 8.75 5.93
N ARG A 25 -0.14 8.30 6.43
CA ARG A 25 -1.34 9.12 6.61
C ARG A 25 -1.11 10.27 7.58
N LEU A 26 -0.42 10.03 8.70
CA LEU A 26 -0.19 11.06 9.72
C LEU A 26 0.86 12.10 9.30
N ARG A 27 1.81 11.73 8.44
CA ARG A 27 3.00 12.53 8.16
C ARG A 27 3.17 12.83 6.67
N THR A 28 2.12 12.72 5.85
CA THR A 28 2.18 12.83 4.38
C THR A 28 2.94 14.09 3.92
N SER A 29 2.61 15.24 4.50
CA SER A 29 3.24 16.53 4.17
C SER A 29 4.72 16.60 4.58
N GLU A 30 5.08 15.98 5.70
CA GLU A 30 6.46 15.91 6.18
C GLU A 30 7.28 14.90 5.40
N ILE A 31 6.68 13.79 4.99
CA ILE A 31 7.32 12.77 4.15
C ILE A 31 7.64 13.38 2.79
N ARG A 32 6.70 14.11 2.16
CA ARG A 32 6.99 14.85 0.92
C ARG A 32 8.20 15.79 1.07
N LYS A 33 8.29 16.52 2.18
CA LYS A 33 9.42 17.43 2.46
C LYS A 33 10.72 16.69 2.79
N MET A 34 10.67 15.61 3.57
CA MET A 34 11.86 14.87 4.03
C MET A 34 12.42 13.91 2.99
N TYR A 35 11.59 13.37 2.09
CA TYR A 35 11.99 12.34 1.14
C TYR A 35 12.39 12.89 -0.22
N GLY A 36 12.37 14.22 -0.42
CA GLY A 36 12.90 14.87 -1.61
C GLY A 36 11.85 15.25 -2.66
N GLY A 37 10.58 15.40 -2.26
CA GLY A 37 9.51 15.89 -3.14
C GLY A 37 8.46 14.82 -3.50
N PRO A 38 7.56 15.15 -4.44
CA PRO A 38 6.42 14.30 -4.83
C PRO A 38 6.85 12.93 -5.37
N GLU A 39 7.89 12.85 -6.22
CA GLU A 39 8.36 11.59 -6.83
C GLU A 39 8.67 10.50 -5.79
N LYS A 40 9.24 10.88 -4.65
CA LYS A 40 9.56 9.93 -3.58
C LYS A 40 8.38 9.58 -2.69
N LEU A 41 7.41 10.49 -2.57
CA LEU A 41 6.13 10.17 -1.97
C LEU A 41 5.38 9.13 -2.83
N GLU A 42 5.42 9.29 -4.15
CA GLU A 42 4.79 8.36 -5.10
C GLU A 42 5.41 6.96 -5.04
N GLU A 43 6.74 6.86 -5.02
CA GLU A 43 7.42 5.57 -4.84
C GLU A 43 6.93 4.85 -3.57
N VAL A 44 6.81 5.59 -2.47
CA VAL A 44 6.35 5.05 -1.18
C VAL A 44 4.87 4.64 -1.23
N ILE A 45 4.03 5.40 -1.93
CA ILE A 45 2.62 5.09 -2.15
C ILE A 45 2.46 3.75 -2.88
N PHE A 46 3.23 3.52 -3.96
CA PHE A 46 3.17 2.27 -4.71
C PHE A 46 3.65 1.07 -3.89
N ILE A 47 4.74 1.23 -3.13
CA ILE A 47 5.22 0.16 -2.24
C ILE A 47 4.17 -0.21 -1.19
N LEU A 48 3.44 0.77 -0.66
CA LEU A 48 2.33 0.50 0.24
C LEU A 48 1.22 -0.27 -0.47
N ALA A 49 0.80 0.18 -1.65
CA ALA A 49 -0.26 -0.44 -2.43
C ALA A 49 0.02 -1.92 -2.76
N ASP A 50 1.27 -2.28 -3.07
CA ASP A 50 1.69 -3.66 -3.31
C ASP A 50 1.39 -4.60 -2.13
N ASN A 51 1.29 -4.05 -0.92
CA ASN A 51 1.10 -4.82 0.32
C ASN A 51 -0.31 -4.70 0.91
N MET A 52 -1.22 -3.93 0.29
CA MET A 52 -2.62 -3.80 0.72
C MET A 52 -3.50 -4.87 0.04
N VAL A 53 -3.28 -6.14 0.38
CA VAL A 53 -4.03 -7.28 -0.22
C VAL A 53 -5.14 -7.84 0.67
N ASP A 54 -5.29 -7.31 1.89
CA ASP A 54 -6.38 -7.65 2.83
C ASP A 54 -7.51 -6.61 2.76
N GLU A 55 -8.76 -7.04 2.90
CA GLU A 55 -9.95 -6.20 2.78
C GLU A 55 -9.91 -4.95 3.68
N ASN A 56 -9.49 -5.11 4.94
CA ASN A 56 -9.42 -3.97 5.86
C ASN A 56 -8.35 -2.98 5.43
N LEU A 57 -7.18 -3.47 5.02
CA LEU A 57 -6.05 -2.64 4.60
C LEU A 57 -6.32 -1.92 3.28
N SER A 58 -6.94 -2.59 2.34
CA SER A 58 -7.36 -2.00 1.07
C SER A 58 -8.39 -0.89 1.29
N HIS A 59 -9.39 -1.12 2.16
CA HIS A 59 -10.38 -0.10 2.52
C HIS A 59 -9.76 1.09 3.26
N ASP A 60 -8.83 0.81 4.17
CA ASP A 60 -8.09 1.82 4.91
C ASP A 60 -7.21 2.70 4.00
N PHE A 61 -6.68 2.13 2.91
CA PHE A 61 -5.92 2.84 1.90
C PHE A 61 -6.85 3.74 1.05
N GLU A 62 -8.00 3.21 0.63
CA GLU A 62 -9.04 3.95 -0.08
C GLU A 62 -9.50 5.19 0.70
N ILE A 63 -9.85 5.04 1.99
CA ILE A 63 -10.25 6.15 2.86
C ILE A 63 -9.18 7.25 2.89
N TRP A 64 -7.90 6.88 2.93
CA TRP A 64 -6.82 7.86 2.94
C TRP A 64 -6.72 8.60 1.60
N VAL A 65 -6.74 7.88 0.47
CA VAL A 65 -6.64 8.46 -0.88
C VAL A 65 -7.80 9.40 -1.17
N ASP A 66 -9.02 9.03 -0.77
CA ASP A 66 -10.24 9.80 -1.04
C ASP A 66 -10.49 10.93 -0.02
N SER A 67 -9.69 11.00 1.04
CA SER A 67 -9.83 12.04 2.06
C SER A 67 -9.50 13.42 1.52
N ARG A 68 -10.40 14.40 1.74
CA ARG A 68 -10.19 15.81 1.36
C ARG A 68 -8.95 16.45 2.00
N ASN A 69 -8.44 15.88 3.08
CA ASN A 69 -7.27 16.39 3.82
C ASN A 69 -6.08 15.41 3.78
N ASN A 70 -5.96 14.62 2.71
CA ASN A 70 -4.90 13.62 2.56
C ASN A 70 -3.51 14.21 2.35
N ASN A 71 -3.41 15.51 2.02
CA ASN A 71 -2.16 16.24 1.75
C ASN A 71 -1.28 15.61 0.66
N LEU A 72 -1.90 14.90 -0.30
CA LEU A 72 -1.19 14.27 -1.42
C LEU A 72 -0.76 15.27 -2.49
N ASP A 73 -1.51 16.37 -2.66
CA ASP A 73 -1.19 17.47 -3.60
C ASP A 73 -0.84 16.94 -5.00
N ASP A 74 0.31 17.29 -5.57
CA ASP A 74 0.80 16.80 -6.88
C ASP A 74 0.78 15.26 -7.03
N SER A 75 0.89 14.51 -5.92
CA SER A 75 0.92 13.05 -5.91
C SER A 75 -0.47 12.40 -5.87
N GLN A 76 -1.57 13.18 -5.89
CA GLN A 76 -2.94 12.65 -5.88
C GLN A 76 -3.18 11.70 -7.06
N LEU A 77 -2.69 12.01 -8.26
CA LEU A 77 -2.90 11.18 -9.44
C LEU A 77 -2.22 9.81 -9.30
N ALA A 78 -1.00 9.79 -8.76
CA ALA A 78 -0.28 8.56 -8.47
C ALA A 78 -0.98 7.73 -7.40
N ALA A 79 -1.49 8.37 -6.34
CA ALA A 79 -2.27 7.71 -5.30
C ALA A 79 -3.55 7.07 -5.84
N ASN A 80 -4.25 7.74 -6.77
CA ASN A 80 -5.43 7.16 -7.42
C ASN A 80 -5.07 5.93 -8.27
N ARG A 81 -3.92 5.94 -8.96
CA ARG A 81 -3.42 4.77 -9.72
C ARG A 81 -3.06 3.62 -8.78
N ALA A 82 -2.37 3.92 -7.68
CA ALA A 82 -2.05 2.94 -6.67
C ALA A 82 -3.31 2.34 -6.03
N LEU A 83 -4.35 3.14 -5.78
CA LEU A 83 -5.65 2.65 -5.30
C LEU A 83 -6.32 1.69 -6.31
N ALA A 84 -6.24 1.97 -7.61
CA ALA A 84 -6.75 1.06 -8.63
C ALA A 84 -6.04 -0.31 -8.57
N GLN A 85 -4.70 -0.30 -8.38
CA GLN A 85 -3.91 -1.51 -8.19
C GLN A 85 -4.31 -2.26 -6.90
N VAL A 86 -4.51 -1.57 -5.78
CA VAL A 86 -5.00 -2.18 -4.53
C VAL A 86 -6.31 -2.91 -4.74
N ARG A 87 -7.26 -2.30 -5.47
CA ARG A 87 -8.56 -2.93 -5.78
C ARG A 87 -8.39 -4.17 -6.66
N GLU A 88 -7.52 -4.12 -7.66
CA GLU A 88 -7.22 -5.27 -8.51
C GLU A 88 -6.59 -6.43 -7.72
N ASN A 89 -5.62 -6.11 -6.85
CA ASN A 89 -4.99 -7.09 -5.97
C ASN A 89 -5.99 -7.75 -5.02
N LEU A 90 -6.90 -6.96 -4.43
CA LEU A 90 -7.95 -7.49 -3.55
C LEU A 90 -8.91 -8.42 -4.31
N LEU A 91 -9.32 -8.04 -5.53
CA LEU A 91 -10.17 -8.89 -6.38
C LEU A 91 -9.48 -10.21 -6.69
N TRP A 92 -8.21 -10.16 -7.10
CA TRP A 92 -7.43 -11.37 -7.38
C TRP A 92 -7.30 -12.26 -6.13
N ASN A 93 -6.98 -11.66 -4.98
CA ASN A 93 -6.84 -12.39 -3.72
C ASN A 93 -8.16 -13.07 -3.34
N ASN A 94 -9.28 -12.35 -3.40
CA ASN A 94 -10.60 -12.91 -3.08
C ASN A 94 -11.02 -14.04 -4.03
N GLN A 95 -10.61 -13.98 -5.30
CA GLN A 95 -10.97 -14.97 -6.30
C GLN A 95 -10.09 -16.23 -6.27
N TYR A 96 -8.79 -16.08 -6.01
CA TYR A 96 -7.82 -17.14 -6.28
C TYR A 96 -7.09 -17.66 -5.03
N LYS A 97 -7.24 -17.03 -3.86
CA LYS A 97 -6.50 -17.43 -2.65
C LYS A 97 -6.74 -18.88 -2.24
N GLU A 98 -8.01 -19.31 -2.17
CA GLU A 98 -8.35 -20.69 -1.79
C GLU A 98 -7.79 -21.69 -2.82
N TYR A 99 -7.98 -21.42 -4.11
CA TYR A 99 -7.44 -22.24 -5.19
C TYR A 99 -5.92 -22.42 -5.09
N VAL A 100 -5.18 -21.34 -4.82
CA VAL A 100 -3.72 -21.40 -4.67
C VAL A 100 -3.32 -22.21 -3.43
N TYR A 101 -4.05 -22.10 -2.33
CA TYR A 101 -3.79 -22.89 -1.12
C TYR A 101 -4.05 -24.38 -1.33
N ASP A 102 -5.14 -24.73 -2.02
CA ASP A 102 -5.45 -26.11 -2.38
C ASP A 102 -4.35 -26.70 -3.28
N LEU A 103 -3.91 -25.94 -4.27
CA LEU A 103 -2.81 -26.35 -5.17
C LEU A 103 -1.51 -26.59 -4.40
N ILE A 104 -1.13 -25.68 -3.49
CA ILE A 104 0.07 -25.85 -2.66
C ILE A 104 -0.06 -27.10 -1.80
N ALA A 105 -1.22 -27.32 -1.16
CA ALA A 105 -1.47 -28.50 -0.34
C ALA A 105 -1.34 -29.81 -1.15
N GLU A 106 -1.87 -29.84 -2.38
CA GLU A 106 -1.75 -30.99 -3.29
C GLU A 106 -0.30 -31.30 -3.65
N TYR A 107 0.53 -30.30 -3.91
CA TYR A 107 1.95 -30.51 -4.27
C TYR A 107 2.87 -30.74 -3.07
N THR A 108 2.39 -30.51 -1.85
CA THR A 108 3.18 -30.72 -0.62
C THR A 108 2.75 -31.93 0.20
N SER A 109 1.71 -32.66 -0.23
CA SER A 109 1.32 -33.98 0.29
C SER A 109 2.11 -35.11 -0.34
#